data_AF-A0A512NL31-F1
#
_entry.id   AF-A0A512NL31-F1
#
_cell.length_a   1.000
_cell.length_b   1.000
_cell.length_c   1.000
_cell.angle_alpha   90.00
_cell.angle_beta   90.00
_cell.angle_gamma   90.00
#
_symmetry.space_group_name_H-M   'P 1'
#
loop_
_entity.id
_entity.type
_entity.pdbx_description
1 polymer ?
#
loop_
_entity_poly.entity_id
_entity_poly.type
_entity_poly.pdbx_seq_one_letter_code
_entity_poly.pdbx_strand_id
1 'polypeptide(L)'
;MAVMTIFIVKQQTDVFKSTDELVPVGDKLKPGDLFRGALSATDFELVDKLDEPKGVVRLDHVMRGPATLPSITTDVGRTLFCWAATIHARKTKADRNFLVSVAYYLSDKLGKFANDQRIGPFRYNLTEWLAAVEANKESGVQPEGLFDPAWQVTMAAIRTGNAMKKFADDHNKRSPLPVELFFYERLGEEALTLLKLEPAEPCSKAFAVAPPAGSYGAEIKDRKSGDVIKEVTDGLKAGFVASRADIAQLEPNLRFFNDEDFAPWLTVARVMTSDNLAIQATTLAGTFMTFPQALGPADRRSAAFVAFCLVECGVAEAKHSVPENNKAGLPDTWKVWSAAAETPERPGTIVVTKPVDGKASVGILAETPKDTDTDYKVYFCSDEGTVSVDVKPIAKDKIETLRWLDLTGTAAAVDPAALALAPATVQGTMELARKAFTRLRKAGWTKEQACGILANIQAESSFDHNNITGDGGDAHGLCQWHQDRRNDFEAEYKRPFAGSSFDQQIDFITFEMDHKEKKRAGDPLRQAKTPADAARIVCTEYERPNDKPGESAKRVPLAEAYAAVLL
;
A
#
# COMPACT_ATOMS: atom_id res chain seq x y z
N MET A 1 -7.69 39.33 -2.11
CA MET A 1 -8.01 38.86 -0.74
C MET A 1 -6.81 38.09 -0.22
N ALA A 2 -6.38 38.35 1.02
CA ALA A 2 -5.32 37.55 1.63
C ALA A 2 -5.77 36.10 1.76
N VAL A 3 -4.87 35.14 1.49
CA VAL A 3 -5.19 33.71 1.56
C VAL A 3 -5.30 33.32 3.04
N MET A 4 -6.50 32.98 3.48
CA MET A 4 -6.76 32.49 4.84
C MET A 4 -6.14 31.10 5.02
N THR A 5 -5.38 30.93 6.09
CA THR A 5 -4.64 29.70 6.42
C THR A 5 -5.06 29.18 7.79
N ILE A 6 -5.07 27.86 7.98
CA ILE A 6 -5.33 27.23 9.28
C ILE A 6 -4.07 27.24 10.14
N PHE A 7 -4.23 27.54 11.42
CA PHE A 7 -3.17 27.46 12.42
C PHE A 7 -3.65 26.63 13.61
N ILE A 8 -2.73 25.86 14.19
CA ILE A 8 -2.94 25.19 15.47
C ILE A 8 -1.95 25.69 16.51
N VAL A 9 -2.43 26.03 17.69
CA VAL A 9 -1.62 26.57 18.79
C VAL A 9 -0.79 25.44 19.39
N LYS A 10 0.55 25.57 19.40
CA LYS A 10 1.44 24.54 19.98
C LYS A 10 1.82 24.82 21.42
N GLN A 11 1.81 26.08 21.80
CA GLN A 11 2.11 26.55 23.15
C GLN A 11 1.11 27.63 23.53
N GLN A 12 0.71 27.66 24.80
CA GLN A 12 -0.20 28.69 25.29
C GLN A 12 0.33 30.09 24.95
N THR A 13 -0.52 30.93 24.36
CA THR A 13 -0.11 32.25 23.86
C THR A 13 -1.19 33.31 24.09
N ASP A 14 -0.76 34.53 24.34
CA ASP A 14 -1.64 35.70 24.34
C ASP A 14 -2.02 36.08 22.89
N VAL A 15 -3.21 36.67 22.73
CA VAL A 15 -3.61 37.37 21.49
C VAL A 15 -3.31 38.84 21.68
N PHE A 16 -2.64 39.48 20.72
CA PHE A 16 -2.20 40.87 20.83
C PHE A 16 -3.04 41.80 19.97
N LYS A 17 -3.18 43.06 20.38
CA LYS A 17 -3.94 44.06 19.62
C LYS A 17 -3.36 44.31 18.22
N SER A 18 -2.03 44.36 18.08
CA SER A 18 -1.33 44.46 16.79
C SER A 18 0.12 43.97 16.90
N THR A 19 0.85 43.96 15.78
CA THR A 19 2.30 43.66 15.75
C THR A 19 3.14 44.72 16.47
N ASP A 20 2.72 45.99 16.41
CA ASP A 20 3.46 47.12 16.98
C ASP A 20 3.08 47.37 18.45
N GLU A 21 1.87 46.95 18.83
CA GLU A 21 1.29 47.12 20.16
C GLU A 21 0.99 45.75 20.75
N LEU A 22 2.01 45.12 21.36
CA LEU A 22 1.96 43.82 22.05
C LEU A 22 1.17 43.88 23.37
N VAL A 23 0.00 44.52 23.34
CA VAL A 23 -0.96 44.56 24.45
C VAL A 23 -1.89 43.36 24.30
N PRO A 24 -1.94 42.44 25.29
CA PRO A 24 -2.84 41.31 25.26
C PRO A 24 -4.31 41.76 25.20
N VAL A 25 -5.10 41.09 24.37
CA VAL A 25 -6.54 41.28 24.21
C VAL A 25 -7.25 39.92 24.28
N GLY A 26 -8.37 39.87 25.00
CA GLY A 26 -9.15 38.63 25.15
C GLY A 26 -8.46 37.54 25.97
N ASP A 27 -8.97 36.31 25.82
CA ASP A 27 -8.45 35.13 26.52
C ASP A 27 -7.20 34.55 25.84
N LYS A 28 -6.34 33.89 26.64
CA LYS A 28 -5.18 33.15 26.12
C LYS A 28 -5.63 31.96 25.29
N LEU A 29 -4.94 31.76 24.17
CA LEU A 29 -5.09 30.56 23.36
C LEU A 29 -4.32 29.41 24.01
N LYS A 30 -4.91 28.22 23.99
CA LYS A 30 -4.38 27.00 24.61
C LYS A 30 -3.80 26.07 23.54
N PRO A 31 -2.83 25.20 23.90
CA PRO A 31 -2.35 24.18 22.97
C PRO A 31 -3.49 23.33 22.40
N GLY A 32 -3.50 23.16 21.08
CA GLY A 32 -4.54 22.45 20.33
C GLY A 32 -5.66 23.34 19.78
N ASP A 33 -5.76 24.60 20.19
CA ASP A 33 -6.77 25.50 19.62
C ASP A 33 -6.51 25.76 18.13
N LEU A 34 -7.58 25.68 17.32
CA LEU A 34 -7.57 25.82 15.87
C LEU A 34 -8.16 27.17 15.43
N PHE A 35 -7.44 27.89 14.58
CA PHE A 35 -7.82 29.20 14.07
C PHE A 35 -7.59 29.34 12.57
N ARG A 36 -8.25 30.32 11.95
CA ARG A 36 -7.92 30.80 10.61
C ARG A 36 -7.28 32.18 10.71
N GLY A 37 -6.45 32.50 9.74
CA GLY A 37 -5.87 33.84 9.70
C GLY A 37 -5.10 34.15 8.43
N ALA A 38 -4.81 35.43 8.24
CA ALA A 38 -4.04 35.93 7.12
C ALA A 38 -2.58 36.11 7.54
N LEU A 39 -1.66 35.55 6.75
CA LEU A 39 -0.23 35.71 6.97
C LEU A 39 0.24 37.11 6.57
N SER A 40 1.02 37.72 7.45
CA SER A 40 1.91 38.84 7.14
C SER A 40 3.37 38.37 7.13
N ALA A 41 4.33 39.29 6.95
CA ALA A 41 5.75 38.95 6.84
C ALA A 41 6.39 38.40 8.13
N THR A 42 5.86 38.74 9.32
CA THR A 42 6.40 38.29 10.63
C THR A 42 5.36 37.69 11.57
N ASP A 43 4.06 37.93 11.32
CA ASP A 43 2.96 37.57 12.23
C ASP A 43 1.71 37.15 11.43
N PHE A 44 0.64 36.70 12.10
CA PHE A 44 -0.66 36.49 11.44
C PHE A 44 -1.83 37.18 12.16
N GLU A 45 -2.76 37.71 11.37
CA GLU A 45 -4.01 38.29 11.86
C GLU A 45 -5.03 37.16 12.09
N LEU A 46 -5.46 37.00 13.33
CA LEU A 46 -6.37 35.95 13.77
C LEU A 46 -7.80 36.32 13.41
N VAL A 47 -8.42 35.48 12.59
CA VAL A 47 -9.84 35.53 12.23
C VAL A 47 -10.52 34.39 12.98
N ASP A 48 -11.53 34.74 13.78
CA ASP A 48 -12.21 33.82 14.69
C ASP A 48 -12.85 32.62 13.97
N LYS A 49 -13.39 31.66 14.73
CA LYS A 49 -14.27 30.60 14.19
C LYS A 49 -15.53 31.15 13.47
N LEU A 50 -15.78 32.46 13.49
CA LEU A 50 -16.99 33.17 13.05
C LEU A 50 -16.70 34.48 12.27
N ASP A 51 -15.59 34.56 11.52
CA ASP A 51 -15.29 35.66 10.57
C ASP A 51 -15.01 37.07 11.16
N GLU A 52 -14.80 37.21 12.48
CA GLU A 52 -14.40 38.50 13.11
C GLU A 52 -12.90 38.55 13.47
N PRO A 53 -12.18 39.68 13.22
CA PRO A 53 -10.79 39.85 13.63
C PRO A 53 -10.65 39.93 15.15
N LYS A 54 -9.76 39.12 15.75
CA LYS A 54 -9.53 39.09 17.21
C LYS A 54 -8.17 39.65 17.66
N GLY A 55 -7.25 39.89 16.74
CA GLY A 55 -5.91 40.40 17.03
C GLY A 55 -4.82 39.62 16.30
N VAL A 56 -3.60 39.66 16.81
CA VAL A 56 -2.38 39.10 16.20
C VAL A 56 -1.77 38.06 17.13
N VAL A 57 -1.29 36.95 16.57
CA VAL A 57 -0.59 35.89 17.30
C VAL A 57 0.78 35.66 16.67
N ARG A 58 1.79 35.42 17.52
CA ARG A 58 3.15 35.17 17.07
C ARG A 58 3.27 33.81 16.38
N LEU A 59 3.97 33.80 15.24
CA LEU A 59 4.13 32.59 14.42
C LEU A 59 4.94 31.48 15.11
N ASP A 60 5.84 31.84 16.03
CA ASP A 60 6.66 30.89 16.78
C ASP A 60 5.87 30.10 17.83
N HIS A 61 4.62 30.45 18.13
CA HIS A 61 3.73 29.74 19.07
C HIS A 61 2.66 28.89 18.38
N VAL A 62 2.63 28.87 17.05
CA VAL A 62 1.65 28.13 16.26
C VAL A 62 2.35 27.22 15.24
N MET A 63 1.59 26.26 14.71
CA MET A 63 1.97 25.44 13.57
C MET A 63 1.03 25.77 12.42
N ARG A 64 1.61 26.08 11.26
CA ARG A 64 0.87 26.46 10.06
C ARG A 64 0.36 25.21 9.33
N GLY A 65 -0.93 25.20 9.04
CA GLY A 65 -1.61 24.18 8.25
C GLY A 65 -2.01 24.68 6.85
N PRO A 66 -2.85 23.91 6.13
CA PRO A 66 -3.37 24.29 4.81
C PRO A 66 -4.44 25.38 4.90
N ALA A 67 -4.85 25.92 3.75
CA ALA A 67 -5.96 26.89 3.67
C ALA A 67 -7.30 26.28 4.12
N THR A 68 -7.52 25.01 3.78
CA THR A 68 -8.67 24.21 4.20
C THR A 68 -8.21 22.85 4.64
N LEU A 69 -8.86 22.27 5.66
CA LEU A 69 -8.60 20.88 6.02
C LEU A 69 -8.97 19.97 4.84
N PRO A 70 -8.13 18.98 4.51
CA PRO A 70 -8.38 18.10 3.38
C PRO A 70 -9.64 17.24 3.60
N SER A 71 -10.15 16.67 2.52
CA SER A 71 -11.08 15.53 2.54
C SER A 71 -10.76 14.65 1.34
N ILE A 72 -11.08 13.36 1.43
CA ILE A 72 -10.82 12.39 0.36
C ILE A 72 -12.17 11.80 -0.07
N THR A 73 -12.86 12.53 -0.94
CA THR A 73 -14.22 12.17 -1.36
C THR A 73 -14.27 11.46 -2.72
N THR A 74 -13.20 11.53 -3.51
CA THR A 74 -13.13 10.88 -4.83
C THR A 74 -12.75 9.40 -4.69
N ASP A 75 -13.30 8.56 -5.56
CA ASP A 75 -13.00 7.11 -5.58
C ASP A 75 -11.50 6.86 -5.77
N VAL A 76 -10.87 7.60 -6.68
CA VAL A 76 -9.41 7.56 -6.89
C VAL A 76 -8.68 7.93 -5.59
N GLY A 77 -9.05 9.03 -4.93
CA GLY A 77 -8.42 9.44 -3.67
C GLY A 77 -8.56 8.39 -2.56
N ARG A 78 -9.74 7.76 -2.44
CA ARG A 78 -9.98 6.73 -1.43
C ARG A 78 -9.20 5.44 -1.72
N THR A 79 -9.11 5.04 -2.99
CA THR A 79 -8.25 3.93 -3.43
C THR A 79 -6.78 4.21 -3.13
N LEU A 80 -6.31 5.44 -3.35
CA LEU A 80 -4.94 5.86 -3.02
C LEU A 80 -4.67 5.87 -1.51
N PHE A 81 -5.64 6.28 -0.70
CA PHE A 81 -5.56 6.19 0.75
C PHE A 81 -5.42 4.73 1.21
N CYS A 82 -6.24 3.83 0.67
CA CYS A 82 -6.16 2.39 0.94
C CYS A 82 -4.82 1.80 0.48
N TRP A 83 -4.28 2.25 -0.65
CA TRP A 83 -2.97 1.87 -1.14
C TRP A 83 -1.86 2.26 -0.15
N ALA A 84 -1.82 3.52 0.27
CA ALA A 84 -0.83 4.02 1.23
C ALA A 84 -0.92 3.26 2.57
N ALA A 85 -2.14 3.08 3.09
CA ALA A 85 -2.38 2.31 4.29
C ALA A 85 -1.85 0.88 4.18
N THR A 86 -1.99 0.25 3.01
CA THR A 86 -1.49 -1.11 2.75
C THR A 86 0.04 -1.18 2.76
N ILE A 87 0.72 -0.23 2.10
CA ILE A 87 2.18 -0.18 2.07
C ILE A 87 2.76 0.06 3.47
N HIS A 88 2.22 1.05 4.17
CA HIS A 88 2.70 1.37 5.52
C HIS A 88 2.42 0.24 6.51
N ALA A 89 1.23 -0.38 6.42
CA ALA A 89 0.90 -1.55 7.23
C ALA A 89 1.91 -2.68 7.07
N ARG A 90 2.30 -2.99 5.82
CA ARG A 90 3.31 -4.02 5.54
C ARG A 90 4.66 -3.69 6.14
N LYS A 91 5.11 -2.43 6.01
CA LYS A 91 6.40 -1.97 6.54
C LYS A 91 6.44 -2.07 8.06
N THR A 92 5.31 -1.86 8.74
CA THR A 92 5.23 -1.79 10.21
C THR A 92 4.66 -3.04 10.85
N LYS A 93 4.25 -4.04 10.06
CA LYS A 93 3.54 -5.25 10.53
C LYS A 93 2.24 -4.93 11.28
N ALA A 94 1.49 -3.98 10.73
CA ALA A 94 0.20 -3.55 11.27
C ALA A 94 -0.96 -4.18 10.50
N ASP A 95 -2.11 -4.36 11.14
CA ASP A 95 -3.31 -4.81 10.46
C ASP A 95 -3.88 -3.69 9.56
N ARG A 96 -3.72 -3.86 8.24
CA ARG A 96 -4.26 -2.95 7.22
C ARG A 96 -5.78 -2.77 7.31
N ASN A 97 -6.52 -3.85 7.55
CA ASN A 97 -7.99 -3.79 7.60
C ASN A 97 -8.45 -2.99 8.81
N PHE A 98 -7.78 -3.17 9.95
CA PHE A 98 -8.00 -2.34 11.13
C PHE A 98 -7.68 -0.86 10.85
N LEU A 99 -6.51 -0.55 10.29
CA LEU A 99 -6.12 0.83 9.98
C LEU A 99 -7.14 1.55 9.11
N VAL A 100 -7.53 0.93 8.00
CA VAL A 100 -8.49 1.53 7.06
C VAL A 100 -9.89 1.59 7.67
N SER A 101 -10.29 0.59 8.46
CA SER A 101 -11.55 0.60 9.22
C SER A 101 -11.62 1.79 10.19
N VAL A 102 -10.57 2.04 10.97
CA VAL A 102 -10.48 3.19 11.88
C VAL A 102 -10.61 4.50 11.13
N ALA A 103 -9.86 4.64 10.02
CA ALA A 103 -9.90 5.85 9.22
C ALA A 103 -11.30 6.13 8.69
N TYR A 104 -11.96 5.14 8.07
CA TYR A 104 -13.29 5.32 7.49
C TYR A 104 -14.36 5.56 8.56
N TYR A 105 -14.25 4.89 9.71
CA TYR A 105 -15.13 5.10 10.86
C TYR A 105 -15.05 6.54 11.35
N LEU A 106 -13.84 7.00 11.71
CA LEU A 106 -13.67 8.26 12.40
C LEU A 106 -13.88 9.49 11.50
N SER A 107 -13.76 9.32 10.19
CA SER A 107 -13.80 10.42 9.22
C SER A 107 -15.00 10.44 8.28
N ASP A 108 -16.03 9.62 8.54
CA ASP A 108 -17.20 9.49 7.67
C ASP A 108 -16.77 9.18 6.22
N LYS A 109 -16.15 8.00 6.04
CA LYS A 109 -15.60 7.54 4.75
C LYS A 109 -14.62 8.54 4.12
N LEU A 110 -13.74 9.11 4.95
CA LEU A 110 -12.74 10.10 4.55
C LEU A 110 -13.31 11.45 4.08
N GLY A 111 -14.61 11.69 4.25
CA GLY A 111 -15.27 12.95 3.88
C GLY A 111 -15.11 14.07 4.91
N LYS A 112 -14.79 13.77 6.17
CA LYS A 112 -14.78 14.73 7.28
C LYS A 112 -13.52 14.60 8.14
N PHE A 113 -12.54 15.49 7.91
CA PHE A 113 -11.28 15.53 8.66
C PHE A 113 -11.24 16.58 9.78
N ALA A 114 -12.36 17.23 10.10
CA ALA A 114 -12.43 18.27 11.11
C ALA A 114 -13.48 17.97 12.19
N ASN A 115 -13.11 18.16 13.45
CA ASN A 115 -13.96 18.67 14.53
C ASN A 115 -13.11 19.67 15.33
N ASP A 116 -13.65 20.29 16.39
CA ASP A 116 -13.00 21.43 17.06
C ASP A 116 -11.59 21.17 17.64
N GLN A 117 -11.14 19.92 17.78
CA GLN A 117 -9.85 19.59 18.42
C GLN A 117 -9.08 18.39 17.81
N ARG A 118 -9.68 17.63 16.88
CA ARG A 118 -9.07 16.45 16.27
C ARG A 118 -9.06 16.53 14.73
N ILE A 119 -7.91 16.24 14.15
CA ILE A 119 -7.62 16.46 12.72
C ILE A 119 -7.41 15.14 12.00
N GLY A 120 -7.95 15.07 10.78
CA GLY A 120 -7.64 14.05 9.79
C GLY A 120 -8.33 12.69 10.00
N PRO A 121 -7.97 11.70 9.17
CA PRO A 121 -8.65 10.40 9.11
C PRO A 121 -8.59 9.62 10.42
N PHE A 122 -7.55 9.78 11.22
CA PHE A 122 -7.37 9.06 12.49
C PHE A 122 -7.71 9.90 13.73
N ARG A 123 -8.17 11.14 13.51
CA ARG A 123 -8.60 12.09 14.54
C ARG A 123 -7.55 12.34 15.63
N TYR A 124 -6.31 12.62 15.23
CA TYR A 124 -5.28 13.04 16.19
C TYR A 124 -5.59 14.41 16.75
N ASN A 125 -5.41 14.61 18.06
CA ASN A 125 -5.20 15.96 18.59
C ASN A 125 -3.70 16.30 18.62
N LEU A 126 -3.37 17.56 18.88
CA LEU A 126 -1.99 18.03 18.83
C LEU A 126 -1.09 17.33 19.85
N THR A 127 -1.54 17.17 21.09
CA THR A 127 -0.75 16.55 22.16
C THR A 127 -0.41 15.10 21.82
N GLU A 128 -1.40 14.33 21.39
CA GLU A 128 -1.23 12.94 20.96
C GLU A 128 -0.30 12.84 19.74
N TRP A 129 -0.43 13.77 18.79
CA TRP A 129 0.40 13.80 17.58
C TRP A 129 1.86 14.09 17.89
N LEU A 130 2.15 15.15 18.66
CA LEU A 130 3.52 15.53 19.01
C LEU A 130 4.20 14.42 19.82
N ALA A 131 3.49 13.78 20.75
CA ALA A 131 4.01 12.65 21.50
C ALA A 131 4.32 11.45 20.57
N ALA A 132 3.47 11.17 19.58
CA ALA A 132 3.70 10.11 18.62
C ALA A 132 4.89 10.39 17.68
N VAL A 133 5.03 11.64 17.22
CA VAL A 133 6.18 12.08 16.39
C VAL A 133 7.48 11.94 17.18
N GLU A 134 7.54 12.44 18.42
CA GLU A 134 8.73 12.34 19.26
C GLU A 134 9.13 10.88 19.53
N ALA A 135 8.16 10.04 19.89
CA ALA A 135 8.39 8.62 20.13
C ALA A 135 8.89 7.86 18.87
N ASN A 136 8.66 8.41 17.67
CA ASN A 136 8.98 7.77 16.39
C ASN A 136 9.79 8.70 15.47
N LYS A 137 10.70 9.51 16.03
CA LYS A 137 11.51 10.48 15.27
C LYS A 137 12.28 9.91 14.07
N GLU A 138 12.67 8.64 14.15
CA GLU A 138 13.34 7.89 13.07
C GLU A 138 12.45 7.70 11.82
N SER A 139 11.12 7.88 11.95
CA SER A 139 10.17 7.77 10.84
C SER A 139 10.27 8.91 9.84
N GLY A 140 10.92 10.02 10.20
CA GLY A 140 10.99 11.24 9.38
C GLY A 140 9.71 12.08 9.35
N VAL A 141 8.63 11.63 10.00
CA VAL A 141 7.37 12.38 10.11
C VAL A 141 7.60 13.66 10.92
N GLN A 142 7.26 14.80 10.32
CA GLN A 142 7.38 16.11 10.97
C GLN A 142 6.09 16.50 11.71
N PRO A 143 6.14 17.41 12.69
CA PRO A 143 4.95 17.91 13.39
C PRO A 143 3.83 18.40 12.44
N GLU A 144 4.17 19.07 11.35
CA GLU A 144 3.25 19.58 10.33
C GLU A 144 2.49 18.47 9.59
N GLY A 145 2.99 17.24 9.64
CA GLY A 145 2.31 16.05 9.12
C GLY A 145 0.94 15.81 9.77
N LEU A 146 0.61 16.49 10.88
CA LEU A 146 -0.74 16.49 11.46
C LEU A 146 -1.81 16.89 10.44
N PHE A 147 -1.51 17.78 9.50
CA PHE A 147 -2.49 18.24 8.50
C PHE A 147 -2.53 17.37 7.24
N ASP A 148 -1.62 16.41 7.12
CA ASP A 148 -1.45 15.59 5.93
C ASP A 148 -1.97 14.15 6.17
N PRO A 149 -3.04 13.73 5.46
CA PRO A 149 -3.58 12.39 5.58
C PRO A 149 -2.55 11.27 5.35
N ALA A 150 -1.55 11.47 4.47
CA ALA A 150 -0.53 10.46 4.19
C ALA A 150 0.44 10.28 5.37
N TRP A 151 0.85 11.39 5.99
CA TRP A 151 1.67 11.34 7.21
C TRP A 151 0.88 10.78 8.39
N GLN A 152 -0.42 11.06 8.48
CA GLN A 152 -1.26 10.41 9.48
C GLN A 152 -1.38 8.90 9.29
N VAL A 153 -1.50 8.42 8.04
CA VAL A 153 -1.48 6.97 7.74
C VAL A 153 -0.16 6.34 8.18
N THR A 154 0.96 6.99 7.89
CA THR A 154 2.29 6.52 8.30
C THR A 154 2.36 6.35 9.82
N MET A 155 1.97 7.39 10.56
CA MET A 155 2.02 7.38 12.02
C MET A 155 1.03 6.38 12.62
N ALA A 156 -0.17 6.26 12.04
CA ALA A 156 -1.16 5.27 12.46
C ALA A 156 -0.62 3.85 12.28
N ALA A 157 -0.04 3.53 11.12
CA ALA A 157 0.53 2.22 10.86
C ALA A 157 1.68 1.86 11.82
N ILE A 158 2.53 2.82 12.17
CA ILE A 158 3.60 2.61 13.16
C ILE A 158 2.99 2.29 14.55
N ARG A 159 2.01 3.10 14.99
CA ARG A 159 1.34 2.89 16.27
C ARG A 159 0.64 1.54 16.34
N THR A 160 -0.09 1.17 15.29
CA THR A 160 -0.81 -0.10 15.21
C THR A 160 0.15 -1.29 15.24
N GLY A 161 1.23 -1.27 14.46
CA GLY A 161 2.22 -2.35 14.46
C GLY A 161 2.88 -2.53 15.83
N ASN A 162 3.25 -1.41 16.47
CA ASN A 162 3.80 -1.43 17.82
C ASN A 162 2.80 -1.95 18.87
N ALA A 163 1.53 -1.51 18.80
CA ALA A 163 0.47 -1.96 19.68
C ALA A 163 0.17 -3.46 19.52
N MET A 164 0.10 -3.95 18.29
CA MET A 164 -0.09 -5.37 18.00
C MET A 164 1.07 -6.21 18.53
N LYS A 165 2.32 -5.76 18.33
CA LYS A 165 3.50 -6.43 18.87
C LYS A 165 3.44 -6.52 20.38
N LYS A 166 3.22 -5.39 21.06
CA LYS A 166 3.13 -5.35 22.53
C LYS A 166 1.99 -6.24 23.04
N PHE A 167 0.82 -6.17 22.42
CA PHE A 167 -0.31 -7.03 22.77
C PHE A 167 0.03 -8.52 22.63
N ALA A 168 0.66 -8.91 21.53
CA ALA A 168 1.05 -10.30 21.31
C ALA A 168 2.08 -10.78 22.35
N ASP A 169 3.02 -9.91 22.75
CA ASP A 169 4.00 -10.19 23.81
C ASP A 169 3.32 -10.39 25.17
N ASP A 170 2.30 -9.58 25.48
CA ASP A 170 1.56 -9.62 26.75
C ASP A 170 0.51 -10.76 26.81
N HIS A 171 0.09 -11.32 25.66
CA HIS A 171 -1.06 -12.23 25.56
C HIS A 171 -0.81 -13.54 24.79
N ASN A 172 0.25 -14.27 25.15
CA ASN A 172 0.54 -15.61 24.61
C ASN A 172 0.58 -15.66 23.08
N LYS A 173 1.11 -14.61 22.43
CA LYS A 173 1.20 -14.47 20.97
C LYS A 173 -0.15 -14.45 20.25
N ARG A 174 -1.27 -14.23 20.98
CA ARG A 174 -2.59 -14.01 20.39
C ARG A 174 -2.64 -12.64 19.71
N SER A 175 -3.29 -12.57 18.55
CA SER A 175 -3.62 -11.30 17.90
C SER A 175 -4.83 -10.61 18.58
N PRO A 176 -4.80 -9.27 18.75
CA PRO A 176 -5.92 -8.55 19.31
C PRO A 176 -7.13 -8.56 18.38
N LEU A 177 -8.34 -8.54 18.94
CA LEU A 177 -9.56 -8.20 18.20
C LEU A 177 -9.52 -6.71 17.81
N PRO A 178 -10.21 -6.28 16.73
CA PRO A 178 -10.21 -4.87 16.32
C PRO A 178 -10.60 -3.88 17.42
N VAL A 179 -11.63 -4.22 18.22
CA VAL A 179 -12.05 -3.37 19.34
C VAL A 179 -11.01 -3.33 20.47
N GLU A 180 -10.33 -4.45 20.74
CA GLU A 180 -9.23 -4.50 21.71
C GLU A 180 -8.09 -3.60 21.26
N LEU A 181 -7.68 -3.72 19.99
CA LEU A 181 -6.60 -2.93 19.41
C LEU A 181 -6.92 -1.43 19.41
N PHE A 182 -8.16 -1.04 19.08
CA PHE A 182 -8.58 0.37 19.10
C PHE A 182 -8.39 1.04 20.46
N PHE A 183 -8.87 0.37 21.53
CA PHE A 183 -8.72 0.88 22.89
C PHE A 183 -7.29 0.76 23.37
N TYR A 184 -6.59 -0.32 23.07
CA TYR A 184 -5.21 -0.54 23.50
C TYR A 184 -4.26 0.52 22.93
N GLU A 185 -4.44 0.95 21.68
CA GLU A 185 -3.68 2.07 21.09
C GLU A 185 -3.84 3.40 21.82
N ARG A 186 -4.99 3.61 22.48
CA ARG A 186 -5.40 4.89 23.07
C ARG A 186 -5.26 4.92 24.58
N LEU A 187 -5.38 3.77 25.23
CA LEU A 187 -5.46 3.62 26.69
C LEU A 187 -4.38 2.69 27.24
N GLY A 188 -3.61 1.99 26.39
CA GLY A 188 -2.66 0.98 26.82
C GLY A 188 -3.34 -0.19 27.54
N GLU A 189 -2.73 -0.68 28.62
CA GLU A 189 -3.21 -1.83 29.38
C GLU A 189 -4.59 -1.62 30.03
N GLU A 190 -4.96 -0.35 30.33
CA GLU A 190 -6.27 0.01 30.88
C GLU A 190 -7.42 -0.31 29.92
N ALA A 191 -7.14 -0.48 28.62
CA ALA A 191 -8.11 -0.91 27.62
C ALA A 191 -8.79 -2.24 27.98
N LEU A 192 -8.04 -3.19 28.54
CA LEU A 192 -8.59 -4.50 28.88
C LEU A 192 -9.46 -4.46 30.13
N THR A 193 -9.17 -3.55 31.06
CA THR A 193 -10.05 -3.27 32.20
C THR A 193 -11.34 -2.65 31.70
N LEU A 194 -11.25 -1.65 30.80
CA LEU A 194 -12.42 -1.00 30.20
C LEU A 194 -13.35 -2.00 29.53
N LEU A 195 -12.81 -2.93 28.75
CA LEU A 195 -13.58 -3.93 28.00
C LEU A 195 -14.28 -4.98 28.88
N LYS A 196 -13.91 -5.06 30.17
CA LYS A 196 -14.49 -6.00 31.15
C LYS A 196 -15.49 -5.34 32.10
N LEU A 197 -15.64 -4.02 32.05
CA LEU A 197 -16.61 -3.31 32.89
C LEU A 197 -18.04 -3.73 32.56
N GLU A 198 -18.91 -3.68 33.56
CA GLU A 198 -20.35 -3.86 33.33
C GLU A 198 -20.87 -2.72 32.45
N PRO A 199 -21.77 -2.97 31.47
CA PRO A 199 -22.15 -1.96 30.46
C PRO A 199 -22.69 -0.64 31.01
N ALA A 200 -23.27 -0.66 32.22
CA ALA A 200 -23.82 0.53 32.88
C ALA A 200 -22.78 1.35 33.65
N GLU A 201 -21.57 0.82 33.86
CA GLU A 201 -20.51 1.48 34.61
C GLU A 201 -19.85 2.60 33.80
N PRO A 202 -19.41 3.69 34.45
CA PRO A 202 -18.67 4.74 33.77
C PRO A 202 -17.26 4.26 33.39
N CYS A 203 -16.75 4.69 32.24
CA CYS A 203 -15.42 4.33 31.75
C CYS A 203 -14.29 4.70 32.75
N SER A 204 -14.50 5.71 33.59
CA SER A 204 -13.56 6.13 34.64
C SER A 204 -13.14 5.00 35.59
N LYS A 205 -13.96 3.95 35.77
CA LYS A 205 -13.59 2.78 36.58
C LYS A 205 -12.46 1.95 35.99
N ALA A 206 -12.16 2.11 34.71
CA ALA A 206 -11.06 1.39 34.05
C ALA A 206 -9.68 1.98 34.38
N PHE A 207 -9.62 3.23 34.85
CA PHE A 207 -8.37 3.99 34.99
C PHE A 207 -7.87 3.96 36.43
N ALA A 208 -6.60 3.59 36.61
CA ALA A 208 -5.98 3.56 37.94
C ALA A 208 -5.74 4.98 38.49
N VAL A 209 -5.52 5.94 37.59
CA VAL A 209 -5.35 7.37 37.86
C VAL A 209 -6.21 8.18 36.92
N ALA A 210 -6.46 9.45 37.24
CA ALA A 210 -7.21 10.33 36.35
C ALA A 210 -6.49 10.44 34.98
N PRO A 211 -7.18 10.17 33.86
CA PRO A 211 -6.55 10.23 32.53
C PRO A 211 -6.11 11.66 32.20
N PRO A 212 -4.97 11.86 31.51
CA PRO A 212 -4.44 13.19 31.19
C PRO A 212 -5.46 14.04 30.42
N ALA A 213 -5.48 15.36 30.68
CA ALA A 213 -6.32 16.29 29.94
C ALA A 213 -6.01 16.22 28.43
N GLY A 214 -7.06 16.17 27.61
CA GLY A 214 -6.93 16.01 26.15
C GLY A 214 -6.58 14.59 25.69
N SER A 215 -6.52 13.59 26.57
CA SER A 215 -6.43 12.18 26.14
C SER A 215 -7.80 11.61 25.80
N TYR A 216 -7.83 10.54 25.00
CA TYR A 216 -9.05 9.79 24.75
C TYR A 216 -9.73 9.27 26.04
N GLY A 217 -8.93 8.86 27.04
CA GLY A 217 -9.47 8.44 28.35
C GLY A 217 -10.23 9.56 29.06
N ALA A 218 -9.73 10.80 28.99
CA ALA A 218 -10.41 11.95 29.58
C ALA A 218 -11.71 12.32 28.85
N GLU A 219 -11.80 12.06 27.54
CA GLU A 219 -13.01 12.28 26.74
C GLU A 219 -14.13 11.30 27.09
N ILE A 220 -13.80 10.04 27.39
CA ILE A 220 -14.79 8.98 27.61
C ILE A 220 -15.11 8.73 29.09
N LYS A 221 -14.33 9.27 30.05
CA LYS A 221 -14.37 8.88 31.47
C LYS A 221 -15.76 8.89 32.13
N ASP A 222 -16.64 9.81 31.72
CA ASP A 222 -17.98 9.98 32.30
C ASP A 222 -19.06 9.23 31.51
N ARG A 223 -18.72 8.65 30.36
CA ARG A 223 -19.61 7.86 29.50
C ARG A 223 -19.74 6.44 30.04
N LYS A 224 -20.87 5.79 29.75
CA LYS A 224 -21.08 4.36 30.05
C LYS A 224 -20.17 3.51 29.16
N SER A 225 -19.50 2.52 29.76
CA SER A 225 -18.58 1.60 29.08
C SER A 225 -19.28 0.89 27.91
N GLY A 226 -20.50 0.39 28.12
CA GLY A 226 -21.27 -0.34 27.11
C GLY A 226 -21.57 0.51 25.87
N ASP A 227 -21.92 1.78 26.07
CA ASP A 227 -22.23 2.70 24.96
C ASP A 227 -20.97 3.00 24.14
N VAL A 228 -19.84 3.26 24.80
CA VAL A 228 -18.55 3.56 24.14
C VAL A 228 -18.03 2.34 23.38
N ILE A 229 -18.06 1.15 24.00
CA ILE A 229 -17.61 -0.10 23.36
C ILE A 229 -18.49 -0.42 22.15
N LYS A 230 -19.82 -0.24 22.28
CA LYS A 230 -20.75 -0.47 21.17
C LYS A 230 -20.53 0.50 20.02
N GLU A 231 -20.39 1.80 20.30
CA GLU A 231 -20.12 2.83 19.28
C GLU A 231 -18.86 2.50 18.48
N VAL A 232 -17.75 2.20 19.17
CA VAL A 232 -16.49 1.84 18.52
C VAL A 232 -16.64 0.53 17.73
N THR A 233 -17.27 -0.50 18.29
CA THR A 233 -17.44 -1.79 17.62
C THR A 233 -18.26 -1.66 16.33
N ASP A 234 -19.38 -0.95 16.39
CA ASP A 234 -20.24 -0.73 15.22
C ASP A 234 -19.56 0.19 14.19
N GLY A 235 -18.85 1.21 14.67
CA GLY A 235 -18.03 2.10 13.87
C GLY A 235 -16.97 1.36 13.06
N LEU A 236 -16.16 0.52 13.73
CA LEU A 236 -15.14 -0.31 13.08
C LEU A 236 -15.75 -1.26 12.05
N LYS A 237 -16.88 -1.91 12.37
CA LYS A 237 -17.59 -2.77 11.40
C LYS A 237 -18.04 -1.98 10.18
N ALA A 238 -18.65 -0.82 10.37
CA ALA A 238 -19.11 0.04 9.28
C ALA A 238 -17.94 0.56 8.44
N GLY A 239 -16.85 1.00 9.09
CA GLY A 239 -15.63 1.45 8.42
C GLY A 239 -14.97 0.35 7.60
N PHE A 240 -14.90 -0.87 8.15
CA PHE A 240 -14.41 -2.05 7.43
C PHE A 240 -15.24 -2.29 6.17
N VAL A 241 -16.57 -2.39 6.30
CA VAL A 241 -17.48 -2.61 5.15
C VAL A 241 -17.32 -1.51 4.09
N ALA A 242 -17.29 -0.25 4.53
CA ALA A 242 -17.18 0.89 3.62
C ALA A 242 -15.86 0.88 2.83
N SER A 243 -14.75 0.49 3.46
CA SER A 243 -13.44 0.45 2.81
C SER A 243 -13.27 -0.68 1.80
N ARG A 244 -14.11 -1.73 1.83
CA ARG A 244 -13.95 -2.91 0.96
C ARG A 244 -14.04 -2.58 -0.52
N ALA A 245 -14.92 -1.67 -0.91
CA ALA A 245 -15.09 -1.28 -2.30
C ALA A 245 -13.84 -0.60 -2.86
N ASP A 246 -13.21 0.28 -2.07
CA ASP A 246 -11.99 0.99 -2.46
C ASP A 246 -10.75 0.07 -2.38
N ILE A 247 -10.71 -0.85 -1.41
CA ILE A 247 -9.70 -1.93 -1.36
C ILE A 247 -9.76 -2.85 -2.58
N ALA A 248 -10.97 -3.19 -3.04
CA ALA A 248 -11.16 -4.06 -4.20
C ALA A 248 -10.66 -3.42 -5.51
N GLN A 249 -10.50 -2.09 -5.54
CA GLN A 249 -9.93 -1.35 -6.67
C GLN A 249 -8.40 -1.36 -6.68
N LEU A 250 -7.74 -1.80 -5.60
CA LEU A 250 -6.28 -1.88 -5.55
C LEU A 250 -5.74 -2.88 -6.58
N GLU A 251 -4.44 -2.77 -6.88
CA GLU A 251 -3.72 -3.79 -7.63
C GLU A 251 -3.83 -5.16 -6.90
N PRO A 252 -3.89 -6.28 -7.63
CA PRO A 252 -4.26 -7.55 -7.02
C PRO A 252 -3.32 -8.06 -5.92
N ASN A 253 -2.03 -7.74 -6.01
CA ASN A 253 -1.01 -8.00 -4.98
C ASN A 253 -1.21 -7.17 -3.69
N LEU A 254 -2.00 -6.09 -3.73
CA LEU A 254 -2.30 -5.23 -2.59
C LEU A 254 -3.73 -5.46 -2.05
N ARG A 255 -4.61 -6.11 -2.83
CA ARG A 255 -5.96 -6.48 -2.39
C ARG A 255 -5.95 -7.45 -1.21
N PHE A 256 -5.03 -8.42 -1.20
CA PHE A 256 -4.94 -9.45 -0.17
C PHE A 256 -3.60 -9.34 0.54
N PHE A 257 -3.69 -8.95 1.80
CA PHE A 257 -2.59 -8.48 2.64
C PHE A 257 -2.11 -9.61 3.56
N ASN A 258 -0.80 -9.74 3.77
CA ASN A 258 -0.24 -10.29 5.00
C ASN A 258 1.23 -9.85 5.20
N ASP A 259 1.70 -9.95 6.44
CA ASP A 259 3.00 -9.47 6.95
C ASP A 259 4.20 -10.36 6.59
N GLU A 260 3.95 -11.52 6.03
CA GLU A 260 4.97 -12.48 5.61
C GLU A 260 4.96 -12.52 4.08
N ASP A 261 6.13 -12.59 3.45
CA ASP A 261 6.34 -12.58 1.99
C ASP A 261 5.76 -13.83 1.29
N PHE A 262 4.46 -14.06 1.43
CA PHE A 262 3.73 -15.16 0.84
C PHE A 262 2.67 -14.65 -0.13
N ALA A 263 2.16 -15.57 -0.94
CA ALA A 263 1.27 -15.21 -2.01
C ALA A 263 -0.09 -14.65 -1.51
N PRO A 264 -0.66 -13.61 -2.14
CA PRO A 264 -1.88 -12.95 -1.68
C PRO A 264 -3.08 -13.91 -1.57
N TRP A 265 -3.14 -14.95 -2.41
CA TRP A 265 -4.19 -15.96 -2.37
C TRP A 265 -4.14 -16.84 -1.12
N LEU A 266 -3.02 -16.89 -0.39
CA LEU A 266 -2.97 -17.53 0.92
C LEU A 266 -3.81 -16.78 1.95
N THR A 267 -3.88 -15.45 1.88
CA THR A 267 -4.75 -14.66 2.76
C THR A 267 -6.22 -14.98 2.51
N VAL A 268 -6.63 -15.15 1.24
CA VAL A 268 -7.99 -15.58 0.90
C VAL A 268 -8.30 -16.93 1.54
N ALA A 269 -7.38 -17.90 1.40
CA ALA A 269 -7.50 -19.21 2.02
C ALA A 269 -7.65 -19.15 3.56
N ARG A 270 -6.81 -18.34 4.23
CA ARG A 270 -6.87 -18.14 5.69
C ARG A 270 -8.22 -17.59 6.16
N VAL A 271 -8.76 -16.58 5.46
CA VAL A 271 -10.08 -16.00 5.76
C VAL A 271 -11.19 -17.02 5.55
N MET A 272 -11.10 -17.84 4.50
CA MET A 272 -12.09 -18.89 4.25
C MET A 272 -12.09 -19.99 5.32
N THR A 273 -10.96 -20.23 5.99
CA THR A 273 -10.88 -21.15 7.15
C THR A 273 -11.54 -20.57 8.40
N SER A 274 -11.39 -19.27 8.68
CA SER A 274 -12.05 -18.64 9.85
C SER A 274 -13.57 -18.55 9.71
N ASP A 275 -14.05 -18.50 8.46
CA ASP A 275 -15.48 -18.36 8.14
C ASP A 275 -16.21 -19.71 8.01
N ASN A 276 -15.55 -20.84 8.32
CA ASN A 276 -16.02 -22.23 8.25
C ASN A 276 -17.36 -22.36 7.50
N LEU A 277 -17.29 -22.37 6.16
CA LEU A 277 -18.32 -22.20 5.11
C LEU A 277 -19.70 -22.89 5.34
N ALA A 278 -19.84 -23.61 6.45
CA ALA A 278 -21.00 -24.29 6.96
C ALA A 278 -22.15 -23.39 7.46
N ILE A 279 -21.98 -22.35 8.30
CA ILE A 279 -23.11 -21.49 8.77
C ILE A 279 -22.59 -20.12 9.24
N GLN A 280 -22.56 -19.15 8.33
CA GLN A 280 -22.82 -17.71 8.48
C GLN A 280 -22.44 -17.07 7.13
N ALA A 281 -23.34 -16.31 6.51
CA ALA A 281 -23.08 -15.72 5.20
C ALA A 281 -22.12 -14.54 5.34
N THR A 282 -20.82 -14.80 5.52
CA THR A 282 -19.80 -13.81 5.24
C THR A 282 -19.71 -13.62 3.72
N THR A 283 -19.38 -12.40 3.29
CA THR A 283 -19.41 -12.04 1.86
C THR A 283 -18.53 -12.95 1.00
N LEU A 284 -17.36 -13.36 1.50
CA LEU A 284 -16.42 -14.19 0.76
C LEU A 284 -16.89 -15.64 0.64
N ALA A 285 -17.41 -16.22 1.73
CA ALA A 285 -18.03 -17.54 1.73
C ALA A 285 -19.21 -17.61 0.75
N GLY A 286 -20.11 -16.61 0.80
CA GLY A 286 -21.22 -16.50 -0.13
C GLY A 286 -20.75 -16.37 -1.59
N THR A 287 -19.71 -15.55 -1.84
CA THR A 287 -19.16 -15.37 -3.20
C THR A 287 -18.56 -16.67 -3.73
N PHE A 288 -17.81 -17.41 -2.90
CA PHE A 288 -17.28 -18.71 -3.30
C PHE A 288 -18.40 -19.70 -3.65
N MET A 289 -19.49 -19.74 -2.89
CA MET A 289 -20.63 -20.62 -3.18
C MET A 289 -21.34 -20.26 -4.50
N THR A 290 -21.23 -19.01 -4.95
CA THR A 290 -21.67 -18.58 -6.28
C THR A 290 -20.62 -18.76 -7.37
N PHE A 291 -19.37 -19.07 -7.01
CA PHE A 291 -18.31 -19.32 -7.97
C PHE A 291 -18.67 -20.57 -8.77
N PRO A 292 -18.62 -20.50 -10.11
CA PRO A 292 -18.90 -21.65 -10.96
C PRO A 292 -18.12 -22.89 -10.47
N GLN A 293 -18.78 -24.05 -10.51
CA GLN A 293 -18.23 -25.36 -10.09
C GLN A 293 -17.85 -25.53 -8.60
N ALA A 294 -17.96 -24.49 -7.74
CA ALA A 294 -17.71 -24.64 -6.30
C ALA A 294 -18.71 -25.59 -5.61
N LEU A 295 -19.96 -25.60 -6.09
CA LEU A 295 -21.01 -26.55 -5.67
C LEU A 295 -21.03 -27.85 -6.50
N GLY A 296 -20.04 -28.03 -7.38
CA GLY A 296 -19.93 -29.19 -8.26
C GLY A 296 -19.44 -30.47 -7.55
N PRO A 297 -19.14 -31.52 -8.32
CA PRO A 297 -18.57 -32.77 -7.82
C PRO A 297 -17.33 -32.57 -6.94
N ALA A 298 -17.15 -33.51 -6.00
CA ALA A 298 -16.08 -33.57 -5.01
C ALA A 298 -14.68 -33.21 -5.53
N ASP A 299 -14.31 -33.81 -6.67
CA ASP A 299 -13.01 -33.69 -7.32
C ASP A 299 -12.73 -32.32 -7.95
N ARG A 300 -13.74 -31.43 -7.99
CA ARG A 300 -13.63 -30.07 -8.55
C ARG A 300 -13.49 -29.00 -7.48
N ARG A 301 -13.82 -29.31 -6.23
CA ARG A 301 -13.92 -28.31 -5.16
C ARG A 301 -12.57 -27.72 -4.78
N SER A 302 -11.52 -28.53 -4.67
CA SER A 302 -10.18 -28.02 -4.37
C SER A 302 -9.64 -27.16 -5.53
N ALA A 303 -9.89 -27.53 -6.79
CA ALA A 303 -9.53 -26.72 -7.95
C ALA A 303 -10.31 -25.41 -8.02
N ALA A 304 -11.63 -25.45 -7.78
CA ALA A 304 -12.48 -24.27 -7.70
C ALA A 304 -12.04 -23.34 -6.56
N PHE A 305 -11.67 -23.90 -5.40
CA PHE A 305 -11.15 -23.16 -4.26
C PHE A 305 -9.84 -22.44 -4.60
N VAL A 306 -8.84 -23.15 -5.14
CA VAL A 306 -7.57 -22.51 -5.50
C VAL A 306 -7.77 -21.47 -6.60
N ALA A 307 -8.58 -21.78 -7.62
CA ALA A 307 -8.93 -20.83 -8.67
C ALA A 307 -9.65 -19.59 -8.12
N PHE A 308 -10.60 -19.78 -7.19
CA PHE A 308 -11.29 -18.68 -6.53
C PHE A 308 -10.29 -17.79 -5.76
N CYS A 309 -9.42 -18.38 -4.93
CA CYS A 309 -8.41 -17.62 -4.20
C CYS A 309 -7.51 -16.80 -5.15
N LEU A 310 -7.13 -17.38 -6.29
CA LEU A 310 -6.34 -16.71 -7.33
C LEU A 310 -7.12 -15.60 -8.06
N VAL A 311 -8.38 -15.85 -8.42
CA VAL A 311 -9.26 -14.88 -9.10
C VAL A 311 -9.56 -13.68 -8.24
N GLU A 312 -9.83 -13.91 -6.96
CA GLU A 312 -9.98 -12.83 -5.98
C GLU A 312 -8.72 -11.97 -6.01
N CYS A 313 -7.53 -12.60 -6.04
CA CYS A 313 -6.22 -11.97 -6.23
C CYS A 313 -5.90 -11.55 -7.68
N GLY A 314 -6.91 -11.31 -8.53
CA GLY A 314 -6.76 -10.72 -9.87
C GLY A 314 -6.13 -11.61 -10.94
N VAL A 315 -5.93 -12.89 -10.66
CA VAL A 315 -5.42 -13.88 -11.61
C VAL A 315 -6.61 -14.48 -12.38
N ALA A 316 -7.19 -13.68 -13.29
CA ALA A 316 -8.45 -14.02 -13.95
C ALA A 316 -8.37 -15.32 -14.77
N GLU A 317 -7.20 -15.64 -15.32
CA GLU A 317 -6.92 -16.86 -16.08
C GLU A 317 -7.09 -18.14 -15.25
N ALA A 318 -7.02 -18.05 -13.91
CA ALA A 318 -7.21 -19.21 -13.04
C ALA A 318 -8.64 -19.80 -13.18
N LYS A 319 -9.64 -19.01 -13.62
CA LYS A 319 -10.99 -19.51 -13.94
C LYS A 319 -10.97 -20.64 -14.97
N HIS A 320 -10.03 -20.59 -15.93
CA HIS A 320 -9.92 -21.57 -17.01
C HIS A 320 -9.28 -22.88 -16.54
N SER A 321 -8.77 -22.91 -15.30
CA SER A 321 -8.15 -24.11 -14.70
C SER A 321 -9.15 -24.97 -13.93
N VAL A 322 -10.45 -24.65 -14.03
CA VAL A 322 -11.56 -25.44 -13.50
C VAL A 322 -12.34 -26.02 -14.68
N PRO A 323 -12.22 -27.32 -15.00
CA PRO A 323 -12.79 -27.89 -16.21
C PRO A 323 -14.28 -28.23 -16.00
N GLU A 324 -15.12 -27.96 -17.00
CA GLU A 324 -16.56 -28.20 -16.92
C GLU A 324 -16.92 -29.70 -16.88
N ASN A 325 -16.09 -30.56 -17.49
CA ASN A 325 -16.47 -31.94 -17.85
C ASN A 325 -15.51 -33.04 -17.41
N ASN A 326 -14.51 -32.77 -16.56
CA ASN A 326 -13.61 -33.86 -16.17
C ASN A 326 -14.35 -34.83 -15.23
N LYS A 327 -14.48 -36.09 -15.67
CA LYS A 327 -15.13 -37.19 -14.92
C LYS A 327 -14.10 -38.06 -14.17
N ALA A 328 -12.84 -37.64 -14.13
CA ALA A 328 -11.75 -38.41 -13.51
C ALA A 328 -10.57 -37.53 -13.02
N GLY A 329 -10.84 -36.40 -12.36
CA GLY A 329 -9.81 -35.69 -11.59
C GLY A 329 -9.40 -34.29 -12.07
N LEU A 330 -8.43 -33.71 -11.34
CA LEU A 330 -7.83 -32.39 -11.57
C LEU A 330 -7.33 -32.24 -13.02
N PRO A 331 -7.57 -31.13 -13.74
CA PRO A 331 -7.00 -30.98 -15.08
C PRO A 331 -5.47 -30.91 -15.02
N ASP A 332 -4.81 -31.51 -16.01
CA ASP A 332 -3.35 -31.47 -16.17
C ASP A 332 -2.79 -30.04 -16.25
N THR A 333 -3.64 -29.06 -16.54
CA THR A 333 -3.28 -27.64 -16.57
C THR A 333 -2.63 -27.19 -15.27
N TRP A 334 -3.07 -27.65 -14.09
CA TRP A 334 -2.44 -27.30 -12.81
C TRP A 334 -0.99 -27.78 -12.70
N LYS A 335 -0.63 -28.86 -13.39
CA LYS A 335 0.76 -29.34 -13.44
C LYS A 335 1.67 -28.42 -14.24
N VAL A 336 1.16 -27.50 -15.06
CA VAL A 336 1.99 -26.59 -15.88
C VAL A 336 1.48 -25.15 -15.83
N TRP A 337 0.59 -24.86 -14.87
CA TRP A 337 -0.18 -23.62 -14.83
C TRP A 337 0.70 -22.37 -14.64
N SER A 338 1.76 -22.50 -13.86
CA SER A 338 2.75 -21.43 -13.64
C SER A 338 4.16 -22.01 -13.58
N ALA A 339 5.14 -21.14 -13.30
CA ALA A 339 6.52 -21.57 -13.08
C ALA A 339 6.62 -22.58 -11.91
N ALA A 340 7.64 -23.42 -11.96
CA ALA A 340 7.99 -24.26 -10.84
C ALA A 340 8.31 -23.39 -9.61
N ALA A 341 7.89 -23.83 -8.43
CA ALA A 341 8.23 -23.14 -7.19
C ALA A 341 9.73 -23.24 -6.92
N GLU A 342 10.29 -22.15 -6.39
CA GLU A 342 11.68 -22.13 -5.90
C GLU A 342 11.77 -22.86 -4.56
N THR A 343 12.95 -23.43 -4.27
CA THR A 343 13.29 -24.02 -2.97
C THR A 343 14.16 -23.02 -2.19
N PRO A 344 13.87 -22.73 -0.90
CA PRO A 344 12.79 -23.30 -0.08
C PRO A 344 11.39 -22.81 -0.51
N GLU A 345 10.42 -23.71 -0.42
CA GLU A 345 9.05 -23.41 -0.81
C GLU A 345 8.45 -22.32 0.08
N ARG A 346 7.86 -21.30 -0.54
CA ARG A 346 7.25 -20.18 0.18
C ARG A 346 5.79 -20.48 0.51
N PRO A 347 5.23 -19.95 1.62
CA PRO A 347 3.80 -20.05 1.87
C PRO A 347 3.03 -19.45 0.70
N GLY A 348 1.89 -20.05 0.37
CA GLY A 348 1.13 -19.71 -0.83
C GLY A 348 1.53 -20.51 -2.07
N THR A 349 2.60 -21.31 -2.04
CA THR A 349 2.93 -22.22 -3.15
C THR A 349 1.73 -23.10 -3.47
N ILE A 350 1.37 -23.19 -4.75
CA ILE A 350 0.30 -24.07 -5.22
C ILE A 350 0.83 -25.50 -5.21
N VAL A 351 0.15 -26.37 -4.48
CA VAL A 351 0.54 -27.76 -4.27
C VAL A 351 -0.37 -28.64 -5.10
N VAL A 352 0.21 -29.42 -6.02
CA VAL A 352 -0.52 -30.43 -6.80
C VAL A 352 -0.12 -31.81 -6.30
N THR A 353 -1.10 -32.62 -5.89
CA THR A 353 -0.86 -33.96 -5.36
C THR A 353 -0.83 -35.02 -6.46
N LYS A 354 -0.15 -36.14 -6.18
CA LYS A 354 -0.24 -37.36 -6.98
C LYS A 354 -1.66 -37.92 -6.92
N PRO A 355 -2.14 -38.59 -7.99
CA PRO A 355 -3.44 -39.24 -7.97
C PRO A 355 -3.51 -40.34 -6.90
N VAL A 356 -4.52 -40.29 -6.04
CA VAL A 356 -4.92 -41.38 -5.14
C VAL A 356 -6.29 -41.88 -5.62
N ASP A 357 -6.41 -43.18 -5.90
CA ASP A 357 -7.62 -43.78 -6.50
C ASP A 357 -8.10 -43.07 -7.78
N GLY A 358 -7.13 -42.58 -8.58
CA GLY A 358 -7.40 -41.85 -9.82
C GLY A 358 -7.75 -40.38 -9.65
N LYS A 359 -7.73 -39.83 -8.43
CA LYS A 359 -8.03 -38.42 -8.14
C LYS A 359 -6.80 -37.67 -7.65
N ALA A 360 -6.38 -36.65 -8.38
CA ALA A 360 -5.41 -35.66 -7.92
C ALA A 360 -6.15 -34.46 -7.29
N SER A 361 -5.49 -33.75 -6.38
CA SER A 361 -6.00 -32.56 -5.70
C SER A 361 -5.03 -31.39 -5.85
N VAL A 362 -5.54 -30.17 -5.67
CA VAL A 362 -4.74 -28.95 -5.63
C VAL A 362 -5.06 -28.16 -4.36
N GLY A 363 -4.03 -27.58 -3.75
CA GLY A 363 -4.15 -26.79 -2.53
C GLY A 363 -3.11 -25.69 -2.45
N ILE A 364 -3.11 -24.96 -1.33
CA ILE A 364 -2.22 -23.83 -1.09
C ILE A 364 -1.35 -24.12 0.13
N LEU A 365 -0.03 -24.05 0.00
CA LEU A 365 0.92 -24.28 1.10
C LEU A 365 0.74 -23.24 2.20
N ALA A 366 0.57 -23.68 3.45
CA ALA A 366 0.19 -22.82 4.57
C ALA A 366 1.35 -22.02 5.18
N GLU A 367 2.54 -22.63 5.20
CA GLU A 367 3.75 -22.12 5.86
C GLU A 367 5.00 -22.65 5.15
N THR A 368 6.15 -22.01 5.39
CA THR A 368 7.45 -22.47 4.89
C THR A 368 7.79 -23.79 5.59
N PRO A 369 7.98 -24.88 4.84
CA PRO A 369 8.37 -26.17 5.40
C PRO A 369 9.78 -26.09 5.99
N LYS A 370 10.01 -26.70 7.15
CA LYS A 370 11.36 -26.91 7.67
C LYS A 370 12.00 -28.10 6.96
N ASP A 371 13.33 -28.13 6.92
CA ASP A 371 14.09 -29.25 6.35
C ASP A 371 13.76 -30.58 7.04
N THR A 372 13.41 -30.54 8.33
CA THR A 372 13.02 -31.70 9.14
C THR A 372 11.60 -32.18 8.91
N ASP A 373 10.75 -31.40 8.24
CA ASP A 373 9.34 -31.75 8.08
C ASP A 373 9.19 -32.85 7.03
N THR A 374 8.44 -33.90 7.34
CA THR A 374 8.08 -34.96 6.39
C THR A 374 6.86 -34.60 5.54
N ASP A 375 6.08 -33.64 6.02
CA ASP A 375 4.77 -33.28 5.49
C ASP A 375 4.70 -31.78 5.20
N TYR A 376 3.96 -31.41 4.17
CA TYR A 376 3.52 -30.05 3.92
C TYR A 376 2.15 -29.80 4.56
N LYS A 377 1.97 -28.65 5.21
CA LYS A 377 0.65 -28.19 5.66
C LYS A 377 -0.03 -27.44 4.52
N VAL A 378 -1.16 -27.94 4.04
CA VAL A 378 -1.79 -27.45 2.81
C VAL A 378 -3.28 -27.17 3.04
N TYR A 379 -3.75 -26.00 2.61
CA TYR A 379 -5.16 -25.66 2.57
C TYR A 379 -5.86 -26.39 1.43
N PHE A 380 -6.95 -27.09 1.75
CA PHE A 380 -7.86 -27.72 0.79
C PHE A 380 -9.31 -27.35 1.09
N CYS A 381 -10.13 -27.30 0.05
CA CYS A 381 -11.58 -27.41 0.23
C CYS A 381 -11.96 -28.89 0.48
N SER A 382 -12.98 -29.13 1.30
CA SER A 382 -13.52 -30.46 1.55
C SER A 382 -13.94 -31.16 0.26
N ASP A 383 -13.40 -32.36 0.06
CA ASP A 383 -13.71 -33.17 -1.12
C ASP A 383 -15.15 -33.71 -1.02
N GLU A 384 -15.65 -34.03 0.18
CA GLU A 384 -16.98 -34.61 0.38
C GLU A 384 -17.77 -33.85 1.45
N GLY A 385 -19.11 -33.98 1.41
CA GLY A 385 -20.00 -33.37 2.39
C GLY A 385 -20.16 -31.86 2.25
N THR A 386 -20.36 -31.16 3.38
CA THR A 386 -20.48 -29.70 3.44
C THR A 386 -19.18 -29.04 3.01
N VAL A 387 -19.28 -27.97 2.22
CA VAL A 387 -18.13 -27.18 1.80
C VAL A 387 -17.45 -26.59 3.05
N SER A 388 -16.15 -26.85 3.23
CA SER A 388 -15.29 -26.29 4.29
C SER A 388 -13.87 -26.14 3.76
N VAL A 389 -13.05 -25.27 4.36
CA VAL A 389 -11.63 -25.11 4.02
C VAL A 389 -10.80 -25.45 5.24
N ASP A 390 -9.97 -26.49 5.11
CA ASP A 390 -9.18 -27.04 6.21
C ASP A 390 -7.70 -27.14 5.83
N VAL A 391 -6.82 -27.02 6.83
CA VAL A 391 -5.39 -27.28 6.67
C VAL A 391 -5.12 -28.76 6.95
N LYS A 392 -4.53 -29.47 5.99
CA LYS A 392 -4.20 -30.89 6.11
C LYS A 392 -2.69 -31.12 5.93
N PRO A 393 -2.07 -32.03 6.70
CA PRO A 393 -0.71 -32.50 6.41
C PRO A 393 -0.72 -33.42 5.18
N ILE A 394 0.21 -33.20 4.26
CA ILE A 394 0.42 -34.01 3.05
C ILE A 394 1.89 -34.41 2.99
N ALA A 395 2.16 -35.71 3.02
CA ALA A 395 3.52 -36.21 2.92
C ALA A 395 4.21 -35.75 1.63
N LYS A 396 5.47 -35.32 1.72
CA LYS A 396 6.24 -34.77 0.60
C LYS A 396 6.32 -35.72 -0.61
N ASP A 397 6.32 -37.04 -0.38
CA ASP A 397 6.33 -38.06 -1.44
C ASP A 397 5.02 -38.15 -2.25
N LYS A 398 3.92 -37.61 -1.71
CA LYS A 398 2.60 -37.52 -2.36
C LYS A 398 2.44 -36.26 -3.20
N ILE A 399 3.43 -35.38 -3.25
CA ILE A 399 3.41 -34.20 -4.10
C ILE A 399 3.84 -34.59 -5.51
N GLU A 400 3.01 -34.24 -6.48
CA GLU A 400 3.34 -34.37 -7.90
C GLU A 400 4.18 -33.18 -8.34
N THR A 401 3.73 -31.96 -8.01
CA THR A 401 4.47 -30.76 -8.37
C THR A 401 4.06 -29.53 -7.57
N LEU A 402 4.98 -28.56 -7.49
CA LEU A 402 4.84 -27.30 -6.76
C LEU A 402 4.92 -26.12 -7.73
N ARG A 403 3.97 -25.22 -7.66
CA ARG A 403 3.80 -24.14 -8.64
C ARG A 403 3.77 -22.79 -7.94
N TRP A 404 4.50 -21.84 -8.51
CA TRP A 404 4.57 -20.46 -8.04
C TRP A 404 4.22 -19.51 -9.17
N LEU A 405 3.37 -18.53 -8.88
CA LEU A 405 3.11 -17.42 -9.76
C LEU A 405 3.74 -16.17 -9.14
N ASP A 406 4.71 -15.61 -9.84
CA ASP A 406 5.31 -14.38 -9.37
C ASP A 406 4.42 -13.18 -9.77
N LEU A 407 3.64 -12.70 -8.80
CA LEU A 407 2.90 -11.45 -8.95
C LEU A 407 3.78 -10.22 -8.85
N THR A 408 5.11 -10.33 -8.65
CA THR A 408 6.02 -9.17 -8.73
C THR A 408 6.13 -8.58 -10.15
N GLY A 409 5.43 -9.16 -11.12
CA GLY A 409 5.03 -8.47 -12.36
C GLY A 409 3.95 -7.40 -12.18
N THR A 410 3.49 -7.13 -10.96
CA THR A 410 2.56 -6.05 -10.67
C THR A 410 3.24 -4.71 -10.92
N ALA A 411 2.57 -3.89 -11.71
CA ALA A 411 3.05 -2.62 -12.16
C ALA A 411 3.43 -1.76 -10.95
N ALA A 412 4.64 -1.20 -10.96
CA ALA A 412 5.23 -0.56 -9.79
C ALA A 412 4.29 0.49 -9.22
N ALA A 413 4.25 0.57 -7.89
CA ALA A 413 3.31 1.47 -7.27
C ALA A 413 3.68 2.93 -7.59
N VAL A 414 2.67 3.74 -7.86
CA VAL A 414 2.80 5.15 -8.22
C VAL A 414 2.33 5.96 -7.02
N ASP A 415 3.19 6.81 -6.47
CA ASP A 415 2.80 7.84 -5.51
C ASP A 415 1.99 8.92 -6.26
N PRO A 416 0.68 9.01 -6.02
CA PRO A 416 -0.20 9.94 -6.71
C PRO A 416 0.04 11.40 -6.32
N ALA A 417 0.51 11.66 -5.09
CA ALA A 417 0.78 13.02 -4.61
C ALA A 417 2.08 13.53 -5.24
N ALA A 418 3.10 12.67 -5.30
CA ALA A 418 4.30 12.94 -6.07
C ALA A 418 3.97 13.10 -7.57
N LEU A 419 3.07 12.27 -8.12
CA LEU A 419 2.66 12.37 -9.53
C LEU A 419 1.96 13.68 -9.83
N ALA A 420 1.06 14.15 -8.96
CA ALA A 420 0.36 15.42 -9.13
C ALA A 420 1.32 16.62 -9.13
N LEU A 421 2.46 16.51 -8.42
CA LEU A 421 3.52 17.52 -8.39
C LEU A 421 4.60 17.32 -9.47
N ALA A 422 4.63 16.16 -10.12
CA ALA A 422 5.61 15.84 -11.15
C ALA A 422 5.39 16.68 -12.43
N PRO A 423 6.42 16.87 -13.27
CA PRO A 423 6.26 17.53 -14.56
C PRO A 423 5.16 16.89 -15.43
N ALA A 424 4.44 17.69 -16.23
CA ALA A 424 3.35 17.19 -17.08
C ALA A 424 3.80 16.09 -18.06
N THR A 425 5.06 16.13 -18.50
CA THR A 425 5.67 15.09 -19.33
C THR A 425 5.74 13.74 -18.61
N VAL A 426 6.05 13.73 -17.31
CA VAL A 426 6.07 12.53 -16.46
C VAL A 426 4.64 12.04 -16.19
N GLN A 427 3.69 12.96 -15.95
CA GLN A 427 2.28 12.61 -15.76
C GLN A 427 1.69 11.92 -16.99
N GLY A 428 1.94 12.47 -18.19
CA GLY A 428 1.35 11.99 -19.44
C GLY A 428 1.82 10.60 -19.88
N THR A 429 3.00 10.16 -19.43
CA THR A 429 3.60 8.87 -19.82
C THR A 429 3.64 7.84 -18.70
N MET A 430 3.05 8.16 -17.54
CA MET A 430 3.25 7.39 -16.31
C MET A 430 2.91 5.91 -16.44
N GLU A 431 1.86 5.57 -17.18
CA GLU A 431 1.48 4.17 -17.35
C GLU A 431 2.53 3.35 -18.14
N LEU A 432 3.11 3.94 -19.18
CA LEU A 432 4.19 3.32 -19.96
C LEU A 432 5.50 3.28 -19.15
N ALA A 433 5.80 4.36 -18.43
CA ALA A 433 6.96 4.43 -17.54
C ALA A 433 6.88 3.38 -16.43
N ARG A 434 5.71 3.20 -15.81
CA ARG A 434 5.42 2.19 -14.79
C ARG A 434 5.61 0.78 -15.34
N LYS A 435 5.10 0.51 -16.55
CA LYS A 435 5.30 -0.77 -17.24
C LYS A 435 6.78 -1.06 -17.51
N ALA A 436 7.51 -0.09 -18.05
CA ALA A 436 8.94 -0.21 -18.31
C ALA A 436 9.74 -0.40 -17.01
N PHE A 437 9.42 0.36 -15.96
CA PHE A 437 10.06 0.27 -14.65
C PHE A 437 9.93 -1.13 -14.06
N THR A 438 8.72 -1.70 -14.01
CA THR A 438 8.51 -3.07 -13.51
C THR A 438 9.36 -4.08 -14.27
N ARG A 439 9.45 -3.93 -15.59
CA ARG A 439 10.24 -4.83 -16.44
C ARG A 439 11.74 -4.70 -16.17
N LEU A 440 12.24 -3.47 -16.04
CA LEU A 440 13.64 -3.19 -15.70
C LEU A 440 14.01 -3.69 -14.30
N ARG A 441 13.12 -3.50 -13.31
CA ARG A 441 13.29 -4.04 -11.95
C ARG A 441 13.37 -5.56 -11.97
N LYS A 442 12.50 -6.22 -12.75
CA LYS A 442 12.54 -7.68 -12.95
C LYS A 442 13.83 -8.15 -13.62
N ALA A 443 14.42 -7.33 -14.48
CA ALA A 443 15.69 -7.62 -15.12
C ALA A 443 16.92 -7.37 -14.22
N GLY A 444 16.73 -6.90 -12.98
CA GLY A 444 17.78 -6.78 -11.96
C GLY A 444 18.34 -5.37 -11.76
N TRP A 445 17.79 -4.34 -12.42
CA TRP A 445 18.17 -2.95 -12.19
C TRP A 445 17.65 -2.45 -10.84
N THR A 446 18.42 -1.63 -10.12
CA THR A 446 17.91 -0.93 -8.93
C THR A 446 16.83 0.09 -9.30
N LYS A 447 16.10 0.60 -8.31
CA LYS A 447 15.10 1.67 -8.54
C LYS A 447 15.74 2.88 -9.23
N GLU A 448 16.87 3.33 -8.72
CA GLU A 448 17.59 4.50 -9.22
C GLU A 448 18.07 4.29 -10.65
N GLN A 449 18.61 3.09 -10.94
CA GLN A 449 19.07 2.70 -12.27
C GLN A 449 17.92 2.65 -13.28
N ALA A 450 16.81 2.02 -12.89
CA ALA A 450 15.61 1.96 -13.72
C ALA A 450 15.06 3.36 -14.00
N CYS A 451 14.93 4.23 -12.99
CA CYS A 451 14.47 5.62 -13.18
C CYS A 451 15.40 6.43 -14.11
N GLY A 452 16.72 6.20 -14.05
CA GLY A 452 17.67 6.79 -14.98
C GLY A 452 17.45 6.36 -16.44
N ILE A 453 17.12 5.08 -16.67
CA ILE A 453 16.73 4.57 -18.00
C ILE A 453 15.43 5.22 -18.46
N LEU A 454 14.39 5.25 -17.60
CA LEU A 454 13.09 5.87 -17.93
C LEU A 454 13.22 7.32 -18.36
N ALA A 455 14.06 8.10 -17.67
CA ALA A 455 14.30 9.49 -18.00
C ALA A 455 14.89 9.69 -19.40
N ASN A 456 15.73 8.76 -19.85
CA ASN A 456 16.29 8.79 -21.19
C ASN A 456 15.24 8.39 -22.23
N ILE A 457 14.47 7.32 -22.00
CA ILE A 457 13.35 6.93 -22.88
C ILE A 457 12.34 8.08 -23.04
N GLN A 458 12.02 8.77 -21.94
CA GLN A 458 11.13 9.93 -21.94
C GLN A 458 11.65 11.04 -22.87
N ALA A 459 12.96 11.33 -22.82
CA ALA A 459 13.59 12.36 -23.62
C ALA A 459 13.73 11.97 -25.11
N GLU A 460 14.01 10.69 -25.40
CA GLU A 460 14.21 10.20 -26.76
C GLU A 460 12.90 10.06 -27.54
N SER A 461 11.85 9.53 -26.90
CA SER A 461 10.66 9.08 -27.62
C SER A 461 9.34 9.39 -26.91
N SER A 462 9.36 9.94 -25.70
CA SER A 462 8.16 10.02 -24.84
C SER A 462 7.45 8.65 -24.72
N PHE A 463 8.22 7.57 -24.64
CA PHE A 463 7.75 6.18 -24.59
C PHE A 463 7.01 5.67 -25.85
N ASP A 464 7.09 6.38 -26.97
CA ASP A 464 6.55 5.89 -28.24
C ASP A 464 7.53 4.91 -28.90
N HIS A 465 7.28 3.61 -28.71
CA HIS A 465 8.04 2.52 -29.34
C HIS A 465 7.91 2.45 -30.87
N ASN A 466 6.96 3.19 -31.48
CA ASN A 466 6.81 3.30 -32.93
C ASN A 466 7.41 4.60 -33.49
N ASN A 467 8.07 5.41 -32.65
CA ASN A 467 8.62 6.68 -33.09
C ASN A 467 9.75 6.47 -34.10
N ILE A 468 9.60 7.07 -35.29
CA ILE A 468 10.57 7.03 -36.40
C ILE A 468 11.07 8.42 -36.79
N THR A 469 10.87 9.44 -35.95
CA THR A 469 11.06 10.85 -36.32
C THR A 469 12.45 11.41 -36.03
N GLY A 470 13.29 10.69 -35.28
CA GLY A 470 14.65 11.12 -34.97
C GLY A 470 15.58 11.11 -36.19
N ASP A 471 16.53 12.05 -36.19
CA ASP A 471 17.58 12.21 -37.20
C ASP A 471 17.10 12.17 -38.66
N GLY A 472 15.93 12.78 -38.92
CA GLY A 472 15.38 12.85 -40.28
C GLY A 472 14.73 11.55 -40.79
N GLY A 473 14.43 10.60 -39.91
CA GLY A 473 13.78 9.33 -40.25
C GLY A 473 14.60 8.07 -39.93
N ASP A 474 15.85 8.25 -39.51
CA ASP A 474 16.85 7.19 -39.41
C ASP A 474 16.94 6.52 -38.03
N ALA A 475 16.36 7.14 -37.00
CA ALA A 475 16.40 6.69 -35.61
C ALA A 475 15.01 6.23 -35.13
N HIS A 476 14.89 5.00 -34.62
CA HIS A 476 13.60 4.36 -34.37
C HIS A 476 13.44 3.86 -32.92
N GLY A 477 12.21 3.88 -32.41
CA GLY A 477 11.82 3.24 -31.15
C GLY A 477 12.17 4.03 -29.88
N LEU A 478 12.09 3.33 -28.75
CA LEU A 478 12.17 3.92 -27.40
C LEU A 478 13.46 4.69 -27.13
N CYS A 479 14.60 4.17 -27.58
CA CYS A 479 15.92 4.79 -27.43
C CYS A 479 16.44 5.36 -28.76
N GLN A 480 15.56 5.58 -29.75
CA GLN A 480 15.94 6.16 -31.05
C GLN A 480 17.16 5.43 -31.67
N TRP A 481 17.10 4.10 -31.73
CA TRP A 481 18.20 3.28 -32.21
C TRP A 481 18.48 3.52 -33.70
N HIS A 482 19.75 3.65 -34.07
CA HIS A 482 20.23 3.62 -35.45
C HIS A 482 20.29 2.20 -36.03
N GLN A 483 20.53 2.10 -37.35
CA GLN A 483 20.44 0.85 -38.11
C GLN A 483 21.34 -0.28 -37.58
N ASP A 484 22.55 0.04 -37.13
CA ASP A 484 23.50 -0.95 -36.59
C ASP A 484 22.94 -1.63 -35.34
N ARG A 485 22.40 -0.86 -34.39
CA ARG A 485 21.79 -1.40 -33.16
C ARG A 485 20.46 -2.09 -33.44
N ARG A 486 19.71 -1.64 -34.46
CA ARG A 486 18.53 -2.39 -34.94
C ARG A 486 18.92 -3.75 -35.53
N ASN A 487 20.01 -3.84 -36.29
CA ASN A 487 20.49 -5.13 -36.80
C ASN A 487 20.84 -6.09 -35.65
N ASP A 488 21.32 -5.57 -34.53
CA ASP A 488 21.60 -6.37 -33.33
C ASP A 488 20.33 -6.91 -32.68
N PHE A 489 19.27 -6.10 -32.63
CA PHE A 489 17.94 -6.57 -32.24
C PHE A 489 17.45 -7.67 -33.17
N GLU A 490 17.54 -7.48 -34.49
CA GLU A 490 17.07 -8.47 -35.46
C GLU A 490 17.86 -9.78 -35.38
N ALA A 491 19.17 -9.68 -35.12
CA ALA A 491 20.03 -10.82 -34.90
C ALA A 491 19.68 -11.58 -33.61
N GLU A 492 19.33 -10.89 -32.53
CA GLU A 492 18.98 -11.51 -31.24
C GLU A 492 17.57 -12.11 -31.28
N TYR A 493 16.57 -11.31 -31.64
CA TYR A 493 15.15 -11.69 -31.59
C TYR A 493 14.66 -12.44 -32.83
N LYS A 494 15.51 -12.62 -33.84
CA LYS A 494 15.20 -13.33 -35.11
C LYS A 494 13.95 -12.80 -35.81
N ARG A 495 13.72 -11.49 -35.72
CA ARG A 495 12.58 -10.79 -36.34
C ARG A 495 12.96 -9.36 -36.70
N PRO A 496 12.26 -8.72 -37.66
CA PRO A 496 12.49 -7.31 -37.97
C PRO A 496 12.30 -6.40 -36.75
N PHE A 497 13.10 -5.32 -36.66
CA PHE A 497 12.91 -4.30 -35.64
C PHE A 497 11.58 -3.56 -35.85
N ALA A 498 11.21 -3.33 -37.11
CA ALA A 498 9.90 -2.81 -37.47
C ALA A 498 8.78 -3.74 -36.96
N GLY A 499 7.86 -3.19 -36.16
CA GLY A 499 6.80 -3.95 -35.50
C GLY A 499 7.25 -4.74 -34.25
N SER A 500 8.43 -4.43 -33.71
CA SER A 500 8.80 -4.84 -32.35
C SER A 500 7.83 -4.23 -31.34
N SER A 501 7.50 -4.97 -30.28
CA SER A 501 6.62 -4.46 -29.23
C SER A 501 7.38 -3.56 -28.25
N PHE A 502 6.66 -2.70 -27.54
CA PHE A 502 7.18 -1.93 -26.40
C PHE A 502 8.03 -2.79 -25.45
N ASP A 503 7.51 -3.97 -25.09
CA ASP A 503 8.16 -4.90 -24.15
C ASP A 503 9.48 -5.45 -24.71
N GLN A 504 9.51 -5.77 -26.00
CA GLN A 504 10.73 -6.25 -26.67
C GLN A 504 11.81 -5.17 -26.72
N GLN A 505 11.42 -3.91 -26.94
CA GLN A 505 12.38 -2.81 -26.95
C GLN A 505 12.95 -2.54 -25.55
N ILE A 506 12.14 -2.63 -24.48
CA ILE A 506 12.66 -2.53 -23.09
C ILE A 506 13.61 -3.68 -22.75
N ASP A 507 13.27 -4.93 -23.14
CA ASP A 507 14.17 -6.07 -22.94
C ASP A 507 15.49 -5.89 -23.67
N PHE A 508 15.43 -5.34 -24.89
CA PHE A 508 16.62 -5.10 -25.70
C PHE A 508 17.57 -4.09 -25.06
N ILE A 509 17.06 -3.06 -24.36
CA ILE A 509 17.91 -2.14 -23.57
C ILE A 509 18.76 -2.94 -22.58
N THR A 510 18.14 -3.86 -21.84
CA THR A 510 18.88 -4.68 -20.86
C THR A 510 19.84 -5.63 -21.57
N PHE A 511 19.42 -6.27 -22.66
CA PHE A 511 20.30 -7.13 -23.45
C PHE A 511 21.56 -6.39 -23.92
N GLU A 512 21.42 -5.18 -24.47
CA GLU A 512 22.57 -4.39 -24.92
C GLU A 512 23.50 -4.03 -23.75
N MET A 513 22.93 -3.58 -22.63
CA MET A 513 23.67 -3.26 -21.39
C MET A 513 24.37 -4.49 -20.77
N ASP A 514 23.98 -5.70 -21.13
CA ASP A 514 24.60 -6.95 -20.67
C ASP A 514 25.59 -7.55 -21.66
N HIS A 515 25.56 -7.06 -22.91
CA HIS A 515 26.40 -7.56 -23.98
C HIS A 515 27.21 -6.43 -24.60
N LYS A 516 26.73 -5.85 -25.69
CA LYS A 516 27.51 -4.96 -26.56
C LYS A 516 27.84 -3.62 -25.92
N GLU A 517 26.95 -3.10 -25.09
CA GLU A 517 27.12 -1.84 -24.34
C GLU A 517 27.58 -2.08 -22.89
N LYS A 518 27.87 -3.33 -22.50
CA LYS A 518 28.20 -3.70 -21.12
C LYS A 518 29.34 -2.88 -20.53
N LYS A 519 30.51 -2.87 -21.18
CA LYS A 519 31.67 -2.15 -20.63
C LYS A 519 31.49 -0.64 -20.61
N ARG A 520 30.73 -0.11 -21.56
CA ARG A 520 30.60 1.33 -21.79
C ARG A 520 29.50 1.94 -20.90
N ALA A 521 28.32 1.33 -20.88
CA ALA A 521 27.17 1.86 -20.17
C ALA A 521 26.65 0.92 -19.08
N GLY A 522 26.59 -0.39 -19.32
CA GLY A 522 25.98 -1.34 -18.38
C GLY A 522 26.73 -1.45 -17.04
N ASP A 523 28.05 -1.62 -17.09
CA ASP A 523 28.91 -1.73 -15.90
C ASP A 523 28.93 -0.42 -15.10
N PRO A 524 29.11 0.77 -15.71
CA PRO A 524 28.95 2.04 -14.99
C PRO A 524 27.55 2.24 -14.41
N LEU A 525 26.49 1.90 -15.15
CA LEU A 525 25.11 2.06 -14.68
C LEU A 525 24.84 1.19 -13.46
N ARG A 526 25.36 -0.05 -13.44
CA ARG A 526 25.26 -0.93 -12.26
C ARG A 526 25.95 -0.39 -11.01
N GLN A 527 26.90 0.54 -11.16
CA GLN A 527 27.55 1.21 -10.03
C GLN A 527 26.83 2.51 -9.62
N ALA A 528 25.86 2.98 -10.41
CA ALA A 528 25.09 4.18 -10.09
C ALA A 528 24.21 3.93 -8.86
N LYS A 529 24.24 4.89 -7.93
CA LYS A 529 23.50 4.84 -6.65
C LYS A 529 22.39 5.88 -6.53
N THR A 530 22.32 6.80 -7.48
CA THR A 530 21.34 7.89 -7.48
C THR A 530 20.64 7.95 -8.85
N PRO A 531 19.37 8.40 -8.91
CA PRO A 531 18.65 8.56 -10.17
C PRO A 531 19.38 9.53 -11.10
N ALA A 532 19.90 10.64 -10.57
CA ALA A 532 20.72 11.59 -11.30
C ALA A 532 21.96 10.96 -11.96
N ASP A 533 22.74 10.16 -11.23
CA ASP A 533 23.92 9.49 -11.78
C ASP A 533 23.54 8.49 -12.86
N ALA A 534 22.50 7.69 -12.62
CA ALA A 534 22.00 6.73 -13.58
C ALA A 534 21.55 7.41 -14.89
N ALA A 535 20.77 8.50 -14.79
CA ALA A 535 20.29 9.25 -15.94
C ALA A 535 21.44 9.82 -16.78
N ARG A 536 22.46 10.36 -16.11
CA ARG A 536 23.66 10.91 -16.75
C ARG A 536 24.46 9.81 -17.44
N ILE A 537 24.67 8.66 -16.80
CA ILE A 537 25.40 7.53 -17.40
C ILE A 537 24.68 7.02 -18.65
N VAL A 538 23.37 6.79 -18.57
CA VAL A 538 22.59 6.34 -19.75
C VAL A 538 22.68 7.40 -20.87
N CYS A 539 22.56 8.68 -20.53
CA CYS A 539 22.67 9.74 -21.53
C CYS A 539 24.06 9.79 -22.20
N THR A 540 25.14 9.82 -21.41
CA THR A 540 26.49 10.07 -21.96
C THR A 540 27.14 8.84 -22.58
N GLU A 541 26.80 7.64 -22.08
CA GLU A 541 27.47 6.39 -22.44
C GLU A 541 26.62 5.50 -23.35
N TYR A 542 25.30 5.45 -23.15
CA TYR A 542 24.40 4.60 -23.95
C TYR A 542 23.80 5.36 -25.14
N GLU A 543 23.10 6.48 -24.90
CA GLU A 543 22.45 7.25 -25.98
C GLU A 543 23.44 8.09 -26.79
N ARG A 544 24.40 8.73 -26.10
CA ARG A 544 25.50 9.49 -26.70
C ARG A 544 25.05 10.62 -27.64
N PRO A 545 24.19 11.55 -27.19
CA PRO A 545 23.80 12.70 -28.00
C PRO A 545 24.98 13.64 -28.23
N ASN A 546 24.89 14.48 -29.26
CA ASN A 546 25.93 15.47 -29.59
C ASN A 546 26.18 16.46 -28.44
N ASP A 547 25.13 16.95 -27.79
CA ASP A 547 25.21 17.83 -26.61
C ASP A 547 25.03 17.03 -25.31
N LYS A 548 26.03 16.23 -24.95
CA LYS A 548 25.99 15.42 -23.72
C LYS A 548 25.67 16.22 -22.46
N PRO A 549 26.30 17.39 -22.19
CA PRO A 549 26.01 18.17 -21.00
C PRO A 549 24.58 18.73 -21.00
N GLY A 550 24.13 19.30 -22.12
CA GLY A 550 22.79 19.88 -22.22
C GLY A 550 21.69 18.83 -22.12
N GLU A 551 21.87 17.67 -22.75
CA GLU A 551 20.90 16.58 -22.68
C GLU A 551 20.86 15.92 -21.29
N SER A 552 22.02 15.73 -20.65
CA SER A 552 22.06 15.23 -19.27
C SER A 552 21.32 16.17 -18.31
N ALA A 553 21.48 17.49 -18.47
CA ALA A 553 20.82 18.48 -17.63
C ALA A 553 19.28 18.43 -17.74
N LYS A 554 18.73 18.01 -18.89
CA LYS A 554 17.28 17.81 -19.08
C LYS A 554 16.78 16.49 -18.48
N ARG A 555 17.60 15.43 -18.52
CA ARG A 555 17.21 14.07 -18.13
C ARG A 555 17.34 13.79 -16.64
N VAL A 556 18.28 14.43 -15.95
CA VAL A 556 18.46 14.28 -14.50
C VAL A 556 17.18 14.62 -13.71
N PRO A 557 16.51 15.78 -13.92
CA PRO A 557 15.27 16.10 -13.21
C PRO A 557 14.13 15.11 -13.49
N LEU A 558 14.08 14.52 -14.69
CA LEU A 558 13.09 13.49 -15.02
C LEU A 558 13.34 12.21 -14.23
N ALA A 559 14.59 11.80 -14.06
CA ALA A 559 14.92 10.61 -13.28
C ALA A 559 14.58 10.79 -11.80
N GLU A 560 14.86 11.96 -11.23
CA GLU A 560 14.46 12.31 -9.87
C GLU A 560 12.93 12.32 -9.73
N ALA A 561 12.20 12.87 -10.71
CA ALA A 561 10.74 12.85 -10.72
C ALA A 561 10.19 11.41 -10.79
N TYR A 562 10.72 10.55 -11.67
CA TYR A 562 10.32 9.14 -11.71
C TYR A 562 10.66 8.41 -10.42
N ALA A 563 11.81 8.71 -9.78
CA ALA A 563 12.18 8.08 -8.51
C ALA A 563 11.29 8.54 -7.34
N ALA A 564 10.79 9.78 -7.37
CA ALA A 564 9.81 10.28 -6.42
C ALA A 564 8.43 9.63 -6.63
N VAL A 565 8.06 9.37 -7.88
CA VAL A 565 6.74 8.84 -8.24
C VAL A 565 6.67 7.31 -8.15
N LEU A 566 7.67 6.57 -8.61
CA LEU A 566 7.63 5.10 -8.71
C LEU A 566 8.26 4.45 -7.47
N LEU A 567 7.57 3.48 -6.87
CA LEU A 567 7.92 2.89 -5.57
C LEU A 567 8.37 1.44 -5.66
#